data_AF-A0A9X5HB44-F1
#
_entry.id   AF-A0A9X5HB44-F1
#
_cell.length_a   1.000
_cell.length_b   1.000
_cell.length_c   1.000
_cell.angle_alpha   90.00
_cell.angle_beta   90.00
_cell.angle_gamma   90.00
#
_symmetry.space_group_name_H-M   'P 1'
#
loop_
_entity.id
_entity.type
_entity.pdbx_description
1 polymer ?
#
loop_
_entity_poly.entity_id
_entity_poly.type
_entity_poly.pdbx_seq_one_letter_code
_entity_poly.pdbx_strand_id
1 'polypeptide(L)'
;RTTEPVPPPVEAAAAHRPQMVDATAAGQAYTALATVEELLKDWHEGGPGVLRAGGLSVRDLKRTAVALDVPEPVAAFWVELAYAAGLLASDGEADERYAA
;
A
#
# COMPACT_ATOMS: atom_id res chain seq x y z
N ARG A 1 -37.72 -2.52 35.76
CA ARG A 1 -36.69 -1.81 34.96
C ARG A 1 -35.70 -2.87 34.51
N THR A 2 -35.55 -3.07 33.20
CA THR A 2 -34.54 -3.97 32.64
C THR A 2 -33.26 -3.17 32.50
N THR A 3 -32.16 -3.65 33.06
CA THR A 3 -30.83 -3.02 32.93
C THR A 3 -30.17 -3.56 31.67
N GLU A 4 -29.96 -2.71 30.67
CA GLU A 4 -29.16 -3.05 29.49
C GLU A 4 -27.77 -2.41 29.59
N PRO A 5 -26.72 -3.11 29.12
CA PRO A 5 -25.37 -2.56 29.09
C PRO A 5 -25.29 -1.42 28.07
N VAL A 6 -24.89 -0.24 28.51
CA VAL A 6 -24.60 0.90 27.64
C VAL A 6 -23.09 0.90 27.36
N PRO A 7 -22.65 0.99 26.09
CA PRO A 7 -21.22 1.11 25.78
C PRO A 7 -20.65 2.37 26.45
N PRO A 8 -19.41 2.30 26.98
CA PRO A 8 -18.79 3.45 27.62
C PRO A 8 -18.65 4.60 26.61
N PRO A 9 -18.69 5.86 27.07
CA PRO A 9 -18.43 6.99 26.21
C PRO A 9 -17.03 6.87 25.59
N VAL A 10 -16.93 7.14 24.28
CA VAL A 10 -15.64 7.19 23.59
C VAL A 10 -15.01 8.55 23.87
N GLU A 11 -14.05 8.56 24.78
CA GLU A 11 -13.26 9.74 25.10
C GLU A 11 -11.93 9.72 24.35
N ALA A 12 -11.38 10.91 24.07
CA ALA A 12 -10.07 11.01 23.46
C ALA A 12 -9.01 10.45 24.42
N ALA A 13 -8.23 9.47 23.95
CA ALA A 13 -7.15 8.87 24.75
C ALA A 13 -6.04 9.88 25.09
N ALA A 14 -5.84 10.89 24.24
CA ALA A 14 -4.90 11.99 24.45
C ALA A 14 -5.32 13.25 23.66
N ALA A 15 -4.89 14.42 24.14
CA ALA A 15 -5.00 15.69 23.42
C ALA A 15 -3.60 16.16 22.98
N HIS A 16 -3.46 16.49 21.71
CA HIS A 16 -2.21 17.02 21.13
C HIS A 16 -2.40 18.44 20.61
N ARG A 17 -1.35 19.25 20.65
CA ARG A 17 -1.36 20.59 20.07
C ARG A 17 -1.61 20.48 18.55
N PRO A 18 -2.51 21.28 17.95
CA PRO A 18 -2.84 21.18 16.53
C PRO A 18 -1.60 21.27 15.62
N GLN A 19 -0.63 22.12 15.96
CA GLN A 19 0.60 22.28 15.17
C GLN A 19 1.47 21.01 15.16
N MET A 20 1.46 20.22 16.25
CA MET A 20 2.18 18.94 16.28
C MET A 20 1.49 17.89 15.43
N VAL A 21 0.15 17.86 15.45
CA VAL A 21 -0.63 16.97 14.58
C VAL A 21 -0.36 17.29 13.11
N ASP A 22 -0.42 18.57 12.75
CA ASP A 22 -0.22 19.04 11.38
C ASP A 22 1.20 18.73 10.87
N ALA A 23 2.23 19.06 11.65
CA ALA A 23 3.61 18.75 11.29
C ALA A 23 3.87 17.24 11.16
N THR A 24 3.28 16.42 12.05
CA THR A 24 3.40 14.96 11.98
C THR A 24 2.69 14.40 10.76
N ALA A 25 1.48 14.87 10.47
CA ALA A 25 0.70 14.46 9.31
C ALA A 25 1.42 14.83 8.00
N ALA A 26 2.01 16.03 7.93
CA ALA A 26 2.82 16.44 6.78
C ALA A 26 4.02 15.50 6.57
N GLY A 27 4.72 15.11 7.65
CA GLY A 27 5.81 14.14 7.58
C GLY A 27 5.34 12.77 7.06
N GLN A 28 4.21 12.27 7.55
CA GLN A 28 3.64 11.00 7.07
C GLN A 28 3.20 11.06 5.61
N ALA A 29 2.58 12.18 5.18
CA ALA A 29 2.19 12.38 3.79
C ALA A 29 3.42 12.41 2.87
N TYR A 30 4.50 13.07 3.29
CA TYR A 30 5.77 13.06 2.56
C TYR A 30 6.35 11.66 2.44
N THR A 31 6.41 10.90 3.54
CA THR A 31 6.88 9.50 3.51
C THR A 31 6.03 8.64 2.58
N ALA A 32 4.70 8.78 2.61
CA ALA A 32 3.81 8.05 1.72
C ALA A 32 4.10 8.34 0.23
N LEU A 33 4.27 9.61 -0.12
CA LEU A 33 4.61 10.02 -1.49
C LEU A 33 5.97 9.47 -1.91
N ALA A 34 6.98 9.55 -1.04
CA ALA A 34 8.32 9.03 -1.32
C ALA A 34 8.31 7.50 -1.55
N THR A 35 7.57 6.74 -0.72
CA THR A 35 7.44 5.29 -0.88
C THR A 35 6.74 4.92 -2.18
N VAL A 36 5.66 5.62 -2.54
CA VAL A 36 4.97 5.40 -3.83
C VAL A 36 5.88 5.76 -5.00
N GLU A 37 6.63 6.85 -4.91
CA GLU A 37 7.59 7.24 -5.95
C GLU A 37 8.68 6.18 -6.15
N GLU A 38 9.22 5.61 -5.06
CA GLU A 38 10.20 4.53 -5.12
C GLU A 38 9.62 3.28 -5.77
N LEU A 39 8.41 2.87 -5.40
CA LEU A 39 7.70 1.75 -6.04
C LEU A 39 7.52 1.98 -7.54
N LEU A 40 7.04 3.16 -7.95
CA LEU A 40 6.81 3.46 -9.36
C LEU A 40 8.11 3.54 -10.16
N LYS A 41 9.21 4.01 -9.54
CA LYS A 41 10.54 4.00 -10.16
C LYS A 41 11.06 2.58 -10.36
N ASP A 42 10.92 1.71 -9.36
CA ASP A 42 11.33 0.30 -9.46
C ASP A 42 10.60 -0.41 -10.61
N TRP A 43 9.35 -0.04 -10.89
CA TRP A 43 8.51 -0.72 -11.88
C TRP A 43 8.40 -0.01 -13.24
N HIS A 44 9.06 1.14 -13.42
CA HIS A 44 8.91 1.99 -14.61
C HIS A 44 9.27 1.29 -15.94
N GLU A 45 10.23 0.36 -15.93
CA GLU A 45 10.75 -0.32 -17.12
C GLU A 45 10.06 -1.67 -17.42
N GLY A 46 8.91 -1.94 -16.80
CA GLY A 46 8.21 -3.22 -16.93
C GLY A 46 8.38 -4.04 -15.66
N GLY A 47 7.70 -3.58 -14.60
CA GLY A 47 7.63 -4.23 -13.30
C GLY A 47 7.10 -5.68 -13.34
N PRO A 48 6.68 -6.24 -12.20
CA PRO A 48 6.25 -7.63 -12.14
C PRO A 48 5.10 -7.96 -13.09
N GLY A 49 5.19 -9.13 -13.73
CA GLY A 49 4.08 -9.67 -14.51
C GLY A 49 2.87 -10.04 -13.66
N VAL A 50 1.68 -9.98 -14.26
CA VAL A 50 0.41 -10.33 -13.60
C VAL A 50 0.15 -11.83 -13.74
N LEU A 51 -0.26 -12.48 -12.64
CA LEU A 51 -0.64 -13.89 -12.67
C LEU A 51 -1.91 -14.09 -13.52
N ARG A 52 -2.08 -15.27 -14.13
CA ARG A 52 -3.31 -15.60 -14.88
C ARG A 52 -4.60 -15.44 -14.07
N ALA A 53 -4.55 -15.69 -12.77
CA ALA A 53 -5.68 -15.51 -11.86
C ALA A 53 -5.88 -14.05 -11.40
N GLY A 54 -5.06 -13.12 -11.91
CA GLY A 54 -4.90 -11.77 -11.41
C GLY A 54 -3.91 -11.68 -10.24
N GLY A 55 -3.40 -10.46 -10.01
CA GLY A 55 -2.53 -10.14 -8.88
C GLY A 55 -1.04 -10.48 -9.09
N LEU A 56 -0.28 -10.31 -8.02
CA LEU A 56 1.18 -10.41 -7.98
C LEU A 56 1.63 -11.78 -7.46
N SER A 57 2.75 -12.31 -7.99
CA SER A 57 3.36 -13.51 -7.41
C SER A 57 3.97 -13.22 -6.04
N VAL A 58 3.97 -14.21 -5.13
CA VAL A 58 4.62 -14.07 -3.80
C VAL A 58 6.10 -13.71 -3.94
N ARG A 59 6.77 -14.17 -4.99
CA ARG A 59 8.17 -13.88 -5.25
C ARG A 59 8.39 -12.42 -5.60
N ASP A 60 7.53 -11.86 -6.45
CA ASP A 60 7.62 -10.47 -6.85
C ASP A 60 7.18 -9.54 -5.71
N LEU A 61 6.20 -9.94 -4.89
CA LEU A 61 5.87 -9.23 -3.66
C LEU A 61 7.07 -9.17 -2.70
N LYS A 62 7.77 -10.30 -2.52
CA LYS A 62 9.01 -10.35 -1.72
C LYS A 62 10.11 -9.45 -2.27
N ARG A 63 10.32 -9.45 -3.59
CA ARG A 63 11.30 -8.56 -4.23
C ARG A 63 10.95 -7.09 -4.00
N THR A 64 9.67 -6.75 -4.14
CA THR A 64 9.16 -5.39 -3.92
C THR A 64 9.33 -4.96 -2.45
N ALA A 65 9.03 -5.85 -1.50
CA ALA A 65 9.21 -5.60 -0.08
C ALA A 65 10.68 -5.34 0.28
N VAL A 66 11.61 -6.09 -0.31
CA VAL A 66 13.05 -5.86 -0.17
C VAL A 66 13.47 -4.52 -0.80
N ALA A 67 12.97 -4.20 -2.00
CA ALA A 67 13.29 -2.94 -2.67
C ALA A 67 12.83 -1.72 -1.87
N LEU A 68 11.63 -1.79 -1.27
CA LEU A 68 11.06 -0.72 -0.44
C LEU A 68 11.56 -0.73 1.02
N ASP A 69 12.39 -1.68 1.42
CA ASP A 69 12.85 -1.91 2.81
C ASP A 69 11.70 -1.96 3.83
N VAL A 70 10.64 -2.73 3.51
CA VAL A 70 9.48 -2.91 4.40
C VAL A 70 9.03 -4.36 4.48
N PRO A 71 8.27 -4.75 5.52
CA PRO A 71 7.64 -6.07 5.58
C PRO A 71 6.67 -6.31 4.41
N GLU A 72 6.53 -7.57 3.96
CA GLU A 72 5.64 -7.94 2.85
C GLU A 72 4.20 -7.40 2.98
N PRO A 73 3.54 -7.42 4.16
CA PRO A 73 2.19 -6.84 4.27
C PRO A 73 2.14 -5.33 4.01
N VAL A 74 3.22 -4.60 4.32
CA VAL A 74 3.31 -3.16 4.08
C VAL A 74 3.57 -2.88 2.61
N ALA A 75 4.43 -3.66 1.96
CA ALA A 75 4.63 -3.57 0.51
C ALA A 75 3.32 -3.87 -0.25
N ALA A 76 2.58 -4.90 0.17
CA ALA A 76 1.28 -5.23 -0.40
C ALA A 76 0.29 -4.06 -0.25
N PHE A 77 0.24 -3.43 0.93
CA PHE A 77 -0.58 -2.24 1.14
C PHE A 77 -0.25 -1.12 0.16
N TRP A 78 1.04 -0.81 -0.06
CA TRP A 78 1.45 0.26 -0.98
C TRP A 78 1.13 -0.07 -2.44
N VAL A 79 1.32 -1.32 -2.85
CA VAL A 79 0.97 -1.79 -4.20
C VAL A 79 -0.54 -1.66 -4.44
N GLU A 80 -1.37 -2.14 -3.51
CA GLU A 80 -2.82 -2.06 -3.59
C GLU A 80 -3.32 -0.61 -3.55
N LEU A 81 -2.71 0.24 -2.72
CA LEU A 81 -3.03 1.66 -2.66
C LEU A 81 -2.71 2.37 -3.99
N ALA A 82 -1.55 2.11 -4.56
CA ALA A 82 -1.15 2.69 -5.84
C ALA A 82 -2.04 2.20 -6.99
N TYR A 83 -2.45 0.93 -6.97
CA TYR A 83 -3.44 0.38 -7.90
C TYR A 83 -4.81 1.05 -7.73
N ALA A 84 -5.33 1.16 -6.50
CA ALA A 84 -6.61 1.82 -6.21
C ALA A 84 -6.61 3.32 -6.57
N ALA A 85 -5.45 3.97 -6.52
CA ALA A 85 -5.25 5.36 -6.96
C ALA A 85 -5.07 5.51 -8.47
N GLY A 86 -5.00 4.40 -9.24
CA GLY A 86 -4.79 4.42 -10.69
C GLY A 86 -3.36 4.76 -11.13
N LEU A 87 -2.38 4.66 -10.22
CA LEU A 87 -0.96 4.88 -10.51
C LEU A 87 -0.28 3.62 -11.06
N LEU A 88 -0.82 2.45 -10.72
CA LEU A 88 -0.43 1.15 -11.26
C LEU A 88 -1.59 0.54 -12.03
N ALA A 89 -1.28 -0.11 -13.13
CA ALA A 89 -2.20 -0.91 -13.90
C ALA A 89 -1.46 -2.13 -14.47
N SER A 90 -2.19 -3.22 -14.67
CA SER A 90 -1.68 -4.33 -15.46
C SER A 90 -1.54 -3.91 -16.93
N ASP A 91 -0.51 -4.35 -17.62
CA ASP A 91 -0.38 -4.24 -19.07
C ASP A 91 -1.44 -5.06 -19.84
N GLY A 92 -2.16 -5.95 -19.16
CA GLY A 92 -3.22 -6.77 -19.72
C GLY A 92 -2.72 -8.01 -20.46
N GLU A 93 -1.41 -8.25 -20.48
CA GLU A 93 -0.82 -9.46 -21.06
C GLU A 93 -0.69 -10.55 -19.99
N ALA A 94 -1.49 -11.61 -20.11
CA ALA A 94 -1.38 -12.79 -19.26
C ALA A 94 -0.57 -13.94 -19.91
N ASP A 95 0.01 -13.70 -21.09
CA ASP A 95 0.21 -14.79 -22.06
C ASP A 95 1.62 -15.40 -22.09
N GLU A 96 1.62 -16.74 -22.13
CA GLU A 96 2.76 -17.54 -22.57
C GLU A 96 2.90 -17.42 -24.09
N ARG A 97 4.01 -16.86 -24.55
CA ARG A 97 4.41 -16.90 -25.96
C ARG A 97 5.28 -18.13 -26.19
N TYR A 98 4.68 -19.18 -26.74
CA TYR A 98 5.45 -20.27 -27.33
C TYR A 98 5.73 -19.92 -28.79
N ALA A 99 7.02 -19.91 -29.16
CA ALA A 99 7.44 -19.71 -30.53
C ALA A 99 6.93 -20.85 -31.44
N ALA A 100 6.60 -20.51 -32.68
CA ALA A 100 6.46 -21.45 -33.79
C ALA A 100 7.79 -21.59 -34.53
#